data_AF-A0A1H9LE26-F1
#
_entry.id   AF-A0A1H9LE26-F1
#
_cell.length_a   1.000
_cell.length_b   1.000
_cell.length_c   1.000
_cell.angle_alpha   90.00
_cell.angle_beta   90.00
_cell.angle_gamma   90.00
#
_symmetry.space_group_name_H-M   'P 1'
#
loop_
_entity.id
_entity.type
_entity.pdbx_description
1 polymer ?
#
loop_
_entity_poly.entity_id
_entity_poly.type
_entity_poly.pdbx_seq_one_letter_code
_entity_poly.pdbx_strand_id
1 'polypeptide(L)'
;MSDLSLHPDVVRGILRMRYGTMERFSENKGLKRYALRDFLRGQSSTAKPAVAKELGVTPDQLTISRNSTNVEFDSRLVKRRHRQNAEAR
;
A
#
# COMPACT_ATOMS: atom_id res chain seq x y z
N MET A 1 -18.55 0.89 -11.14
CA MET A 1 -17.11 1.17 -11.02
C MET A 1 -16.76 1.05 -9.55
N SER A 2 -15.86 0.13 -9.17
CA SER A 2 -15.56 -0.12 -7.76
C SER A 2 -14.53 0.89 -7.24
N ASP A 3 -14.91 1.71 -6.26
CA ASP A 3 -13.96 2.53 -5.49
C ASP A 3 -13.13 1.63 -4.60
N LEU A 4 -11.80 1.73 -4.69
CA LEU A 4 -10.89 0.93 -3.88
C LEU A 4 -10.40 1.78 -2.71
N SER A 5 -11.18 1.71 -1.66
CA SER A 5 -10.92 2.37 -0.38
C SER A 5 -9.94 1.53 0.45
N LEU A 6 -8.68 1.97 0.55
CA LEU A 6 -7.63 1.28 1.29
C LEU A 6 -7.25 1.99 2.59
N HIS A 7 -7.03 1.16 3.61
CA HIS A 7 -6.50 1.63 4.87
C HIS A 7 -5.01 2.02 4.72
N PRO A 8 -4.57 3.18 5.26
CA PRO A 8 -3.18 3.63 5.14
C PRO A 8 -2.16 2.69 5.77
N ASP A 9 -2.57 1.81 6.69
CA ASP A 9 -1.67 0.80 7.26
C ASP A 9 -1.40 -0.36 6.29
N VAL A 10 -2.40 -0.75 5.48
CA VAL A 10 -2.25 -1.76 4.43
C VAL A 10 -1.28 -1.26 3.36
N VAL A 11 -1.45 -0.03 2.90
CA VAL A 11 -0.54 0.60 1.93
C VAL A 11 0.89 0.65 2.49
N ARG A 12 1.06 1.00 3.77
CA ARG A 12 2.37 0.96 4.44
C ARG A 12 2.97 -0.44 4.46
N GLY A 13 2.18 -1.46 4.78
CA GLY A 13 2.62 -2.86 4.77
C GLY A 13 3.11 -3.31 3.40
N ILE A 14 2.33 -3.03 2.34
CA ILE A 14 2.69 -3.40 0.96
C ILE A 14 3.97 -2.69 0.51
N LEU A 15 4.09 -1.39 0.76
CA LEU A 15 5.28 -0.63 0.40
C LEU A 15 6.51 -1.12 1.17
N ARG A 16 6.37 -1.44 2.47
CA ARG A 16 7.46 -2.05 3.24
C ARG A 16 7.84 -3.44 2.74
N MET A 17 6.89 -4.28 2.34
CA MET A 17 7.20 -5.60 1.79
C MET A 17 8.00 -5.52 0.48
N ARG A 18 7.71 -4.54 -0.39
CA ARG A 18 8.42 -4.39 -1.67
C ARG A 18 9.75 -3.64 -1.57
N TYR A 19 9.79 -2.56 -0.80
CA TYR A 19 10.92 -1.62 -0.77
C TYR A 19 11.75 -1.69 0.52
N GLY A 20 11.27 -2.41 1.54
CA GLY A 20 11.84 -2.46 2.88
C GLY A 20 11.40 -1.27 3.73
N THR A 21 11.62 -0.03 3.25
CA THR A 21 11.29 1.20 3.98
C THR A 21 10.50 2.20 3.12
N MET A 22 9.76 3.07 3.80
CA MET A 22 9.01 4.16 3.17
C MET A 22 9.93 5.21 2.53
N GLU A 23 11.12 5.42 3.12
CA GLU A 23 12.12 6.33 2.59
C GLU A 23 12.67 5.81 1.27
N ARG A 24 13.03 4.51 1.20
CA ARG A 24 13.45 3.88 -0.05
C ARG A 24 12.41 3.99 -1.16
N PHE A 25 11.13 3.77 -0.83
CA PHE A 25 10.07 3.98 -1.80
C PHE A 25 10.03 5.43 -2.30
N SER A 26 10.14 6.38 -1.37
CA SER A 26 10.11 7.81 -1.70
C SER A 26 11.30 8.19 -2.59
N GLU A 27 12.51 7.75 -2.24
CA GLU A 27 13.73 7.96 -3.03
C GLU A 27 13.63 7.33 -4.42
N ASN A 28 13.18 6.07 -4.49
CA ASN A 28 13.03 5.36 -5.75
C ASN A 28 11.99 5.97 -6.69
N LYS A 29 10.98 6.66 -6.13
CA LYS A 29 9.95 7.37 -6.91
C LYS A 29 10.20 8.87 -7.05
N GLY A 30 11.34 9.39 -6.55
CA GLY A 30 11.63 10.82 -6.55
C GLY A 30 10.65 11.67 -5.72
N LEU A 31 10.00 11.08 -4.73
CA LEU A 31 9.08 11.75 -3.83
C LEU A 31 9.84 12.39 -2.66
N LYS A 32 9.34 13.55 -2.19
CA LYS A 32 9.82 14.14 -0.94
C LYS A 32 9.53 13.19 0.23
N ARG A 33 10.48 13.07 1.18
CA ARG A 33 10.36 12.17 2.36
C ARG A 33 9.03 12.30 3.11
N TYR A 34 8.47 13.51 3.18
CA TYR A 34 7.20 13.77 3.86
C TYR A 34 5.96 13.57 2.99
N ALA A 35 6.09 13.61 1.66
CA ALA A 35 4.94 13.53 0.76
C ALA A 35 4.17 12.21 0.89
N LEU A 36 4.89 11.10 1.09
CA LEU A 36 4.26 9.80 1.34
C LEU A 36 3.55 9.77 2.70
N ARG A 37 4.16 10.34 3.73
CA ARG A 37 3.59 10.37 5.08
C ARG A 37 2.31 11.23 5.12
N ASP A 38 2.33 12.39 4.48
CA ASP A 38 1.16 13.25 4.33
C ASP A 38 0.06 12.59 3.52
N PHE A 39 0.40 11.86 2.45
CA PHE A 39 -0.56 11.08 1.69
C PHE A 39 -1.24 9.98 2.51
N LEU A 40 -0.46 9.21 3.27
CA LEU A 40 -1.02 8.18 4.16
C LEU A 40 -1.86 8.77 5.30
N ARG A 41 -1.65 10.04 5.64
CA ARG A 41 -2.51 10.76 6.60
C ARG A 41 -3.78 11.34 5.98
N GLY A 42 -3.90 11.35 4.66
CA GLY A 42 -4.97 11.99 3.91
C GLY A 42 -4.78 13.50 3.72
N GLN A 43 -3.59 14.04 4.01
CA GLN A 43 -3.30 15.48 3.95
C GLN A 43 -2.75 15.94 2.60
N SER A 44 -2.18 15.04 1.79
CA SER A 44 -1.57 15.40 0.51
C SER A 44 -1.79 14.34 -0.56
N SER A 45 -2.20 14.74 -1.75
CA SER A 45 -2.37 13.82 -2.90
C SER A 45 -1.11 13.65 -3.75
N THR A 46 0.02 14.25 -3.36
CA THR A 46 1.26 14.27 -4.16
C THR A 46 1.83 12.88 -4.40
N ALA A 47 1.73 11.98 -3.42
CA ALA A 47 2.20 10.59 -3.57
C ALA A 47 1.14 9.65 -4.17
N LYS A 48 -0.11 10.12 -4.37
CA LYS A 48 -1.23 9.33 -4.92
C LYS A 48 -0.90 8.63 -6.24
N PRO A 49 -0.40 9.31 -7.29
CA PRO A 49 -0.10 8.65 -8.57
C PRO A 49 1.04 7.63 -8.45
N ALA A 50 2.05 7.89 -7.62
CA ALA A 50 3.16 6.98 -7.42
C ALA A 50 2.75 5.70 -6.68
N VAL A 51 1.91 5.85 -5.65
CA VAL A 51 1.38 4.71 -4.89
C VAL A 51 0.37 3.91 -5.72
N ALA A 52 -0.51 4.59 -6.47
CA ALA A 52 -1.46 3.92 -7.36
C ALA A 52 -0.74 3.08 -8.42
N LYS A 53 0.32 3.62 -9.04
CA LYS A 53 1.16 2.90 -10.01
C LYS A 53 1.81 1.65 -9.40
N GLU A 54 2.23 1.69 -8.15
CA GLU A 54 2.80 0.51 -7.47
C GLU A 54 1.78 -0.57 -7.15
N LEU A 55 0.59 -0.14 -6.74
CA LEU A 55 -0.53 -1.00 -6.44
C LEU A 55 -1.18 -1.55 -7.71
N GLY A 56 -0.81 -1.03 -8.89
CA GLY A 56 -1.40 -1.43 -10.17
C GLY A 56 -2.85 -0.94 -10.32
N VAL A 57 -3.22 0.12 -9.60
CA VAL A 57 -4.57 0.71 -9.63
C VAL A 57 -4.51 2.10 -10.24
N THR A 58 -5.65 2.60 -10.70
CA THR A 58 -5.71 4.00 -11.13
C THR A 58 -5.73 4.94 -9.92
N PRO A 59 -5.12 6.12 -10.00
CA PRO A 59 -5.13 7.09 -8.91
C PRO A 59 -6.54 7.60 -8.60
N ASP A 60 -7.49 7.49 -9.54
CA ASP A 60 -8.89 7.86 -9.30
C ASP A 60 -9.60 6.85 -8.40
N GLN A 61 -9.29 5.56 -8.59
CA GLN A 61 -9.82 4.46 -7.78
C GLN A 61 -9.14 4.31 -6.42
N LEU A 62 -7.96 4.91 -6.22
CA LEU A 62 -7.21 4.82 -4.98
C LEU A 62 -7.70 5.87 -3.97
N THR A 63 -8.56 5.45 -3.04
CA THR A 63 -9.01 6.30 -1.93
C THR A 63 -8.33 5.84 -0.65
N ILE A 64 -7.58 6.74 0.02
CA ILE A 64 -6.98 6.45 1.32
C ILE A 64 -7.90 6.99 2.40
N SER A 65 -8.49 6.11 3.20
CA SER A 65 -9.29 6.52 4.35
C SER A 65 -8.98 5.65 5.57
N ARG A 66 -8.88 6.29 6.73
CA ARG A 66 -8.65 5.62 8.02
C ARG A 66 -9.89 4.83 8.48
N ASN A 67 -11.04 5.11 7.87
CA ASN A 67 -12.29 4.41 8.17
C ASN A 67 -12.58 3.28 7.16
N SER A 68 -11.67 3.03 6.21
CA SER A 68 -11.82 1.95 5.24
C SER A 68 -11.47 0.61 5.89
N THR A 69 -12.51 -0.18 6.18
CA THR A 69 -12.42 -1.59 6.59
C THR A 69 -12.30 -2.54 5.40
N ASN A 70 -12.31 -2.05 4.17
CA ASN A 70 -12.36 -2.90 2.99
C ASN A 70 -10.98 -3.49 2.68
N VAL A 71 -10.71 -4.65 3.26
CA VAL A 71 -9.48 -5.43 3.10
C VAL A 71 -9.54 -6.39 1.91
N GLU A 72 -10.40 -6.14 0.92
CA GLU A 72 -10.39 -6.86 -0.36
C GLU A 72 -9.38 -6.22 -1.33
N PHE A 73 -8.16 -5.96 -0.87
CA PHE A 73 -7.05 -5.93 -1.83
C PHE A 73 -6.71 -7.39 -2.08
N ASP A 74 -7.14 -7.91 -3.24
CA ASP A 74 -7.06 -9.30 -3.68
C ASP A 74 -5.75 -9.98 -3.23
N SER A 75 -5.79 -10.52 -2.01
CA SER A 75 -4.66 -11.16 -1.35
C SER A 75 -4.44 -12.57 -1.93
N ARG A 76 -5.19 -12.93 -2.98
CA ARG A 76 -4.99 -14.18 -3.73
C ARG A 76 -3.68 -14.15 -4.51
N LEU A 77 -3.06 -12.99 -4.73
CA LEU A 77 -1.73 -12.90 -5.33
C LEU A 77 -0.57 -13.15 -4.35
N VAL A 78 -0.81 -13.09 -3.03
CA VAL A 78 0.18 -13.44 -1.99
C VAL A 78 -0.31 -14.63 -1.17
N LYS A 79 -0.94 -15.60 -1.83
CA LYS A 79 -1.21 -16.92 -1.24
C LYS A 79 -0.38 -18.00 -1.95
N ARG A 80 0.93 -17.77 -2.06
CA ARG A 80 1.89 -18.87 -2.25
C ARG A 80 3.06 -18.68 -1.29
N ARG A 81 3.10 -19.59 -0.31
CA ARG A 81 4.19 -19.87 0.63
C ARG A 81 4.23 -19.05 1.93
N HIS A 82 3.14 -19.06 2.70
CA HIS A 82 3.29 -19.31 4.13
C HIS A 82 3.20 -20.83 4.34
N ARG A 83 4.33 -21.52 4.18
CA ARG A 83 4.44 -22.91 4.63
C ARG A 83 4.45 -22.83 6.15
N GLN A 84 3.27 -23.04 6.75
CA GLN A 84 3.17 -23.35 8.17
C GLN A 84 4.07 -24.55 8.40
N ASN A 85 5.20 -24.35 9.08
CA ASN A 85 5.97 -25.46 9.60
C ASN A 85 5.30 -25.85 10.93
N ALA A 86 4.25 -26.65 10.79
CA ALA A 86 3.64 -27.40 11.88
C ALA A 86 4.01 -28.87 11.66
N GLU A 87 5.24 -29.22 12.01
CA GLU A 87 5.71 -30.61 12.11
C GLU A 87 6.50 -30.65 13.43
N ALA A 88 5.88 -31.06 14.54
CA ALA A 88 5.77 -32.45 14.97
C ALA A 88 7.14 -33.09 15.26
N ARG A 89 7.57 -33.02 16.52
CA ARG A 89 8.12 -34.17 17.27
C ARG A 89 8.16 -33.86 18.76
#